data_AF-A0A934N4E5-F1
#
_entry.id   AF-A0A934N4E5-F1
#
_cell.length_a   1.000
_cell.length_b   1.000
_cell.length_c   1.000
_cell.angle_alpha   90.00
_cell.angle_beta   90.00
_cell.angle_gamma   90.00
#
_symmetry.space_group_name_H-M   'P 1'
#
loop_
_entity.id
_entity.type
_entity.pdbx_description
1 polymer ?
#
loop_
_entity_poly.entity_id
_entity_poly.type
_entity_poly.pdbx_seq_one_letter_code
_entity_poly.pdbx_strand_id
1 'polypeptide(L)' 'MKLLLEILLAILLHPVAFVLCLVNILGRSDLSGLKKAVWILVTLVWGVGPILYVLVGEGTMW' A
#
# COMPACT_ATOMS: atom_id res chain seq x y z
N MET A 1 7.93 -22.82 -3.14
CA MET A 1 7.17 -22.07 -4.17
C MET A 1 6.30 -20.97 -3.58
N LYS A 2 5.73 -21.14 -2.37
CA LYS A 2 4.90 -20.13 -1.69
C LYS A 2 5.66 -18.82 -1.36
N LEU A 3 6.81 -18.94 -0.69
CA LEU A 3 7.60 -17.79 -0.23
C LEU A 3 8.13 -16.87 -1.34
N LEU A 4 8.62 -17.41 -2.47
CA LEU A 4 9.13 -16.59 -3.56
C LEU A 4 8.00 -15.77 -4.23
N LEU A 5 6.81 -16.38 -4.34
CA LEU A 5 5.62 -15.72 -4.89
C LEU A 5 5.10 -14.64 -3.93
N GLU A 6 5.06 -14.93 -2.63
CA GLU A 6 4.72 -13.98 -1.55
C GLU A 6 5.66 -12.76 -1.58
N ILE A 7 6.97 -12.99 -1.70
CA ILE A 7 7.99 -11.94 -1.82
C ILE A 7 7.80 -11.11 -3.09
N LEU A 8 7.58 -11.73 -4.25
CA LEU A 8 7.35 -11.00 -5.51
C LEU A 8 6.07 -10.15 -5.45
N LEU A 9 4.97 -10.68 -4.91
CA LEU A 9 3.71 -9.96 -4.76
C LEU A 9 3.80 -8.83 -3.70
N ALA A 10 4.54 -9.05 -2.62
CA ALA A 10 4.72 -8.06 -1.56
C ALA A 10 5.68 -6.93 -1.95
N ILE A 11 6.73 -7.21 -2.72
CA ILE A 11 7.75 -6.20 -3.06
C ILE A 11 7.44 -5.49 -4.38
N LEU A 12 6.75 -6.13 -5.33
CA LEU A 12 6.38 -5.49 -6.59
C LEU A 12 4.92 -5.03 -6.58
N LEU A 13 3.97 -5.92 -6.30
CA LEU A 13 2.56 -5.60 -6.51
C LEU A 13 2.03 -4.59 -5.49
N HIS A 14 2.39 -4.73 -4.21
CA HIS A 14 1.94 -3.81 -3.15
C HIS A 14 2.52 -2.39 -3.32
N PRO A 15 3.83 -2.19 -3.53
CA PRO A 15 4.38 -0.84 -3.74
C PRO A 15 3.86 -0.18 -5.01
N VAL A 16 3.70 -0.92 -6.10
CA VAL A 16 3.13 -0.38 -7.34
C VAL A 16 1.67 0.01 -7.11
N ALA A 17 0.85 -0.85 -6.49
CA ALA A 17 -0.54 -0.54 -6.17
C ALA A 17 -0.67 0.66 -5.23
N PHE A 18 0.22 0.78 -4.23
CA PHE A 18 0.29 1.93 -3.33
C PHE A 18 0.56 3.23 -4.09
N VAL A 19 1.57 3.26 -4.97
CA VAL A 19 1.88 4.44 -5.79
C VAL A 19 0.74 4.79 -6.73
N LEU A 20 0.16 3.80 -7.42
CA LEU A 20 -0.99 4.02 -8.31
C LEU A 20 -2.21 4.56 -7.55
N CYS A 21 -2.45 4.09 -6.33
CA CYS A 21 -3.51 4.59 -5.47
C CYS A 21 -3.29 6.07 -5.10
N LEU A 22 -2.08 6.45 -4.72
CA LEU A 22 -1.73 7.85 -4.43
C LEU A 22 -1.90 8.75 -5.67
N VAL A 23 -1.41 8.32 -6.82
CA VAL A 23 -1.57 9.05 -8.09
C VAL A 23 -3.05 9.25 -8.40
N ASN A 24 -3.88 8.21 -8.25
CA ASN A 24 -5.32 8.30 -8.45
C ASN A 24 -5.99 9.30 -7.49
N ILE A 25 -5.67 9.25 -6.19
CA ILE A 25 -6.23 10.19 -5.20
C ILE A 25 -5.87 11.64 -5.54
N LEU A 26 -4.62 11.88 -5.94
CA LEU A 26 -4.16 13.21 -6.34
C LEU A 26 -4.85 13.69 -7.62
N GLY A 27 -5.05 12.81 -8.60
CA GLY A 27 -5.70 13.11 -9.88
C GLY A 27 -7.22 13.29 -9.85
N ARG A 28 -7.90 12.86 -8.77
CA ARG A 28 -9.36 13.04 -8.59
C ARG A 28 -9.72 14.52 -8.42
N SER A 29 -10.37 15.11 -9.41
CA SER A 29 -10.83 16.52 -9.38
C SER A 29 -12.11 16.73 -8.55
N ASP A 30 -12.87 15.67 -8.32
CA ASP A 30 -14.13 15.66 -7.60
C ASP A 30 -13.98 15.50 -6.07
N LEU A 31 -12.77 15.20 -5.59
CA LEU A 31 -12.45 15.12 -4.16
C LEU A 31 -11.96 16.46 -3.61
N SER A 32 -12.57 16.91 -2.51
CA SER A 32 -12.05 18.03 -1.74
C SER A 32 -10.71 17.68 -1.08
N GLY A 33 -9.91 18.71 -0.75
CA GLY A 33 -8.59 18.51 -0.14
C GLY A 33 -8.61 17.67 1.14
N LEU A 34 -9.61 17.88 2.00
CA LEU A 34 -9.78 17.08 3.22
C LEU A 34 -10.04 15.59 2.92
N LYS A 35 -10.90 15.31 1.92
CA LYS A 35 -11.16 13.92 1.51
C LYS A 35 -9.90 13.26 0.95
N LYS A 36 -9.10 13.99 0.16
CA LYS A 36 -7.79 13.50 -0.32
C LYS A 36 -6.86 13.18 0.83
N ALA A 37 -6.74 14.07 1.82
CA ALA A 37 -5.86 13.88 2.97
C ALA A 37 -6.23 12.62 3.79
N VAL A 38 -7.54 12.41 4.04
CA VAL A 38 -8.03 11.21 4.72
C VAL A 38 -7.66 9.95 3.94
N TRP A 39 -7.91 9.93 2.63
CA TRP A 39 -7.58 8.76 1.80
C TRP A 39 -6.08 8.51 1.70
N ILE A 40 -5.24 9.54 1.61
CA ILE A 40 -3.78 9.40 1.63
C ILE A 40 -3.32 8.73 2.94
N LEU A 41 -3.86 9.16 4.09
CA LEU A 41 -3.55 8.55 5.39
C LEU A 41 -3.94 7.07 5.44
N VAL A 42 -5.15 6.73 4.98
CA VAL A 42 -5.61 5.33 4.89
C VAL A 42 -4.70 4.50 3.98
N THR A 43 -4.33 5.04 2.81
CA THR A 43 -3.44 4.39 1.85
C THR A 43 -2.04 4.18 2.41
N LEU A 44 -1.52 5.10 3.24
CA LEU A 44 -0.22 4.94 3.93
C LEU A 44 -0.25 3.78 4.93
N VAL A 45 -1.28 3.70 5.76
CA VAL A 45 -1.42 2.59 6.72
C VAL A 45 -1.53 1.26 5.98
N TRP A 46 -2.32 1.21 4.91
CA TRP A 46 -2.46 0.01 4.07
C TRP A 46 -1.17 -0.35 3.32
N GLY A 47 -0.46 0.63 2.75
CA GLY A 47 0.74 0.39 1.95
C GLY A 47 1.96 -0.01 2.79
N VAL A 48 2.07 0.52 4.00
CA VAL A 48 3.18 0.27 4.92
C VAL A 48 2.90 -0.91 5.86
N GLY A 49 1.63 -1.18 6.19
CA GLY A 49 1.22 -2.24 7.12
C GLY A 49 1.82 -3.62 6.81
N PRO A 50 1.68 -4.15 5.57
CA PRO A 50 2.28 -5.43 5.18
C PRO A 50 3.81 -5.44 5.30
N ILE A 51 4.47 -4.32 4.97
CA ILE A 51 5.93 -4.18 5.08
C ILE A 51 6.36 -4.27 6.55
N LEU A 52 5.67 -3.55 7.44
CA LEU A 52 5.94 -3.60 8.87
C LEU A 52 5.64 -4.97 9.47
N TYR A 53 4.58 -5.64 9.01
CA TYR A 53 4.26 -6.99 9.47
C TYR A 53 5.38 -8.00 9.19
N VAL A 54 6.00 -7.92 8.00
CA VAL A 54 7.12 -8.78 7.63
C VAL A 54 8.42 -8.36 8.32
N LEU A 55 8.77 -7.08 8.29
CA LEU A 55 10.08 -6.60 8.75
C LEU A 55 10.18 -6.43 10.27
N VAL A 56 9.08 -6.07 10.92
CA VAL A 56 9.04 -5.77 12.36
C VAL A 56 8.25 -6.83 13.12
N GLY A 57 7.17 -7.35 12.53
CA GLY A 57 6.32 -8.36 13.16
C GLY A 57 6.82 -9.80 13.02
N GLU A 58 7.94 -10.02 12.30
CA GLU A 58 8.44 -11.35 11.91
C GLU A 58 7.35 -12.25 11.27
N GLY A 59 6.32 -11.62 10.71
CA GLY A 59 5.16 -12.27 10.14
C GLY A 59 5.43 -12.74 8.72
N THR A 60 4.70 -13.76 8.28
CA THR A 60 4.69 -14.20 6.88
C THR A 60 3.50 -13.61 6.15
N MET A 61 3.71 -13.06 4.95
CA MET A 61 2.60 -12.77 4.04
C MET A 61 1.84 -14.07 3.73
N TRP A 62 0.53 -13.96 3.46
CA TRP A 62 -0.38 -15.12 3.37
C TRP A 62 0.01 -16.19 2.34
#